data_AF-A0A953I1X0-F1
#
_entry.id   AF-A0A953I1X0-F1
#
_cell.length_a   1.000
_cell.length_b   1.000
_cell.length_c   1.000
_cell.angle_alpha   90.00
_cell.angle_beta   90.00
_cell.angle_gamma   90.00
#
_symmetry.space_group_name_H-M   'P 1'
#
loop_
_entity.id
_entity.type
_entity.pdbx_description
1 polymer ?
#
loop_
_entity_poly.entity_id
_entity_poly.type
_entity_poly.pdbx_seq_one_letter_code
_entity_poly.pdbx_strand_id
1 'polypeptide(L)' 'IKEMAAPVLRHRVILRPEAEVEGVRADQVLEQILQSQPVPR' A
#
# COMPACT_ATOMS: atom_id res chain seq x y z
N ILE A 1 8.06 -8.52 -9.32
CA ILE A 1 7.30 -8.73 -8.05
C ILE A 1 6.68 -7.43 -7.55
N LYS A 2 7.45 -6.35 -7.34
CA LYS A 2 6.90 -5.07 -6.80
C LYS A 2 5.72 -4.52 -7.61
N GLU A 3 5.77 -4.59 -8.94
CA GLU A 3 4.68 -4.16 -9.83
C GLU A 3 3.38 -4.98 -9.65
N MET A 4 3.50 -6.24 -9.23
CA MET A 4 2.35 -7.12 -9.00
C MET A 4 1.76 -6.95 -7.59
N ALA A 5 2.47 -6.30 -6.67
CA ALA A 5 2.03 -6.19 -5.28
C ALA A 5 0.76 -5.32 -5.14
N ALA A 6 0.70 -4.19 -5.83
CA ALA A 6 -0.46 -3.29 -5.81
C ALA A 6 -1.77 -3.97 -6.28
N PRO A 7 -1.85 -4.56 -7.50
CA PRO A 7 -3.08 -5.20 -7.95
C PRO A 7 -3.49 -6.44 -7.13
N VAL A 8 -2.53 -7.14 -6.51
CA VAL A 8 -2.82 -8.35 -5.71
C VAL A 8 -3.32 -8.01 -4.30
N LEU A 9 -2.84 -6.92 -3.71
CA LEU A 9 -3.09 -6.58 -2.30
C LEU A 9 -4.12 -5.46 -2.09
N ARG A 10 -4.43 -4.64 -3.10
CA ARG A 10 -5.31 -3.46 -2.93
C ARG A 10 -6.67 -3.74 -2.28
N HIS A 11 -7.30 -4.85 -2.60
CA HIS A 11 -8.62 -5.22 -2.07
C HIS A 11 -8.55 -5.93 -0.73
N ARG A 12 -7.33 -6.17 -0.23
CA ARG A 12 -7.04 -6.85 1.05
C ARG A 12 -6.58 -5.88 2.14
N VAL A 13 -6.37 -4.62 1.79
CA VAL A 13 -6.01 -3.57 2.74
C VAL A 13 -7.28 -2.88 3.20
N ILE A 14 -7.57 -3.00 4.49
CA ILE A 14 -8.71 -2.33 5.12
C ILE A 14 -8.15 -1.09 5.82
N LEU A 15 -8.58 0.08 5.39
CA LEU A 15 -8.24 1.32 6.06
C LEU A 15 -9.18 1.54 7.24
N ARG A 16 -8.67 2.27 8.22
CA ARG A 16 -9.54 2.77 9.28
C ARG A 16 -10.36 3.95 8.72
N PRO A 17 -11.61 4.15 9.17
CA PRO A 17 -12.46 5.23 8.66
C PRO A 17 -11.80 6.61 8.75
N GLU A 18 -11.02 6.87 9.81
CA GLU A 18 -10.34 8.15 10.01
C GLU A 18 -9.34 8.44 8.87
N ALA A 19 -8.62 7.41 8.43
CA ALA A 19 -7.65 7.55 7.34
C ALA A 19 -8.35 7.77 5.99
N GLU A 20 -9.50 7.13 5.75
CA GLU A 20 -10.28 7.36 4.53
C GLU A 20 -10.84 8.79 4.48
N VAL A 21 -11.31 9.31 5.62
CA VAL A 21 -11.78 10.70 5.74
C VAL A 21 -10.66 11.71 5.47
N GLU A 22 -9.43 11.39 5.88
CA GLU A 22 -8.23 12.17 5.55
C GLU A 22 -7.75 12.02 4.09
N GLY A 23 -8.44 11.19 3.30
CA GLY A 23 -8.16 10.99 1.87
C GLY A 23 -7.06 9.97 1.58
N VAL A 24 -6.64 9.18 2.57
CA VAL A 24 -5.64 8.12 2.40
C VAL A 24 -6.20 7.01 1.52
N ARG A 25 -5.38 6.54 0.57
CA ARG A 25 -5.74 5.44 -0.34
C ARG A 25 -4.87 4.21 -0.09
N ALA A 26 -5.47 3.03 -0.26
CA ALA A 26 -4.77 1.76 -0.11
C ALA A 26 -3.51 1.65 -1.01
N ASP A 27 -3.57 2.18 -2.24
CA ASP A 27 -2.41 2.18 -3.15
C ASP A 27 -1.24 3.01 -2.59
N GLN A 28 -1.51 4.15 -1.93
CA GLN A 28 -0.48 4.99 -1.32
C GLN A 28 0.20 4.28 -0.15
N VAL A 29 -0.58 3.60 0.69
CA VAL A 29 -0.06 2.80 1.82
C VAL A 29 0.81 1.66 1.31
N LEU A 30 0.34 0.94 0.29
CA LEU A 30 1.10 -0.16 -0.32
C LEU A 30 2.42 0.33 -0.92
N GLU A 31 2.42 1.47 -1.59
CA GLU A 31 3.64 2.07 -2.15
C GLU A 31 4.66 2.42 -1.06
N GLN A 32 4.23 3.07 0.02
CA GLN A 32 5.10 3.41 1.15
C GLN A 32 5.71 2.16 1.81
N ILE A 33 4.91 1.10 2.01
CA ILE A 33 5.39 -0.19 2.55
C ILE A 33 6.45 -0.79 1.62
N LEU A 34 6.20 -0.83 0.32
CA LEU A 34 7.12 -1.43 -0.66
C LEU A 34 8.42 -0.63 -0.85
N GLN A 35 8.38 0.68 -0.59
CA GLN A 35 9.55 1.55 -0.55
C GLN A 35 10.36 1.40 0.73
N SER A 36 9.70 1.10 1.87
CA SER A 36 10.37 0.91 3.17
C SER A 36 11.33 -0.28 3.20
N GLN A 37 11.15 -1.26 2.30
CA GLN A 37 11.98 -2.45 2.24
C GLN A 37 13.15 -2.27 1.27
N PRO A 38 14.41 -2.18 1.77
CA PRO A 38 15.58 -2.13 0.92
C PRO A 38 15.71 -3.44 0.16
N VAL A 39 15.99 -3.36 -1.14
CA VAL A 39 16.29 -4.55 -1.96
C VAL A 39 17.79 -4.79 -1.89
N PRO A 40 18.25 -5.93 -1.34
CA PRO A 40 19.66 -6.31 -1.40
C PRO A 40 20.09 -6.43 -2.86
N ARG A 41 21.30 -5.95 -3.19
CA ARG A 41 21.90 -6.13 -4.51
C ARG A 41 22.32 -7.58 -4.73
#